data_AF-A0A7W1A3X7-F1
#
_entry.id   AF-A0A7W1A3X7-F1
#
_cell.length_a   1.000
_cell.length_b   1.000
_cell.length_c   1.000
_cell.angle_alpha   90.00
_cell.angle_beta   90.00
_cell.angle_gamma   90.00
#
_symmetry.space_group_name_H-M   'P 1'
#
loop_
_entity.id
_entity.type
_entity.pdbx_description
1 polymer ?
#
loop_
_entity_poly.entity_id
_entity_poly.type
_entity_poly.pdbx_seq_one_letter_code
_entity_poly.pdbx_strand_id
1 'polypeptide(L)'
;MEVTLRCSLVALVLAACGRTPKPAAVTGPVAPAPPTDAAETRPPDPDLNRTPPKPLLSIDWATVPLATEADANAVWKQIAPTGDDWEAKLDEIPVAKAGPLAIALLRGGNFTCVPPQPPRDCAGLVLDVDDPTPTATMADPCLRRLLALWSIGALEEADLPQVIDALKAVAAIPPPESQLVAAAIQAVPESDHDRRLELLSIAFKAGQRDLANGHVGMLDEAHLITAVQKHHLDGALDALSAESHRKVFLAAITDEALAPKARAEAISELVAADDKLAPDAKTALVTATRSKDCYVAAQAARSLEVRGDKRFVPRRPRTRSPDVMMRALCVLASYERLQPNDESSLLPSFVPPKGLEYVKVLFDPLSETDTDGDGDPRTERSVNLIPKADVLVPEVDDMIRAFRRCKGTTCSSDERDFRFGFKAVSGELWFASIDLVDRPPCPGR
;
A
#
# COMPACT_ATOMS: atom_id res chain seq x y z
N MET A 1 -31.47 48.21 -17.00
CA MET A 1 -31.84 47.49 -18.22
C MET A 1 -30.71 46.50 -18.48
N GLU A 2 -30.78 45.31 -17.90
CA GLU A 2 -31.45 44.13 -18.50
C GLU A 2 -30.95 43.97 -19.95
N VAL A 3 -30.20 42.92 -20.28
CA VAL A 3 -30.73 41.57 -20.42
C VAL A 3 -29.74 40.51 -19.93
N THR A 4 -30.22 39.71 -19.00
CA THR A 4 -29.74 38.41 -18.56
C THR A 4 -30.02 37.37 -19.66
N LEU A 5 -29.03 36.60 -20.11
CA LEU A 5 -29.28 35.33 -20.79
C LEU A 5 -28.39 34.23 -20.17
N ARG A 6 -28.98 33.54 -19.20
CA ARG A 6 -28.57 32.22 -18.73
C ARG A 6 -28.97 31.19 -19.79
N CYS A 7 -28.10 30.23 -20.08
CA CYS A 7 -28.42 28.81 -20.30
C CYS A 7 -27.21 28.07 -20.87
N SER A 8 -26.58 27.23 -20.04
CA SER A 8 -26.22 25.85 -20.40
C SER A 8 -25.80 25.14 -19.13
N LEU A 9 -26.80 24.58 -18.45
CA LEU A 9 -26.64 23.50 -17.50
C LEU A 9 -26.18 22.28 -18.31
N VAL A 10 -24.94 21.83 -18.16
CA VAL A 10 -24.56 20.47 -18.54
C VAL A 10 -24.81 19.61 -17.32
N ALA A 11 -26.04 19.12 -17.21
CA ALA A 11 -26.38 18.02 -16.32
C ALA A 11 -25.75 16.75 -16.91
N LEU A 12 -24.66 16.28 -16.30
CA LEU A 12 -24.10 14.97 -16.61
C LEU A 12 -25.00 13.90 -15.98
N VAL A 13 -26.01 13.46 -16.73
CA VAL A 13 -26.81 12.28 -16.39
C VAL A 13 -25.93 11.06 -16.64
N LEU A 14 -25.40 10.47 -15.58
CA LEU A 14 -24.85 9.12 -15.60
C LEU A 14 -26.01 8.14 -15.87
N ALA A 15 -26.33 7.94 -17.14
CA ALA A 15 -27.13 6.82 -17.59
C ALA A 15 -26.31 5.55 -17.39
N ALA A 16 -26.63 4.82 -16.33
CA ALA A 16 -26.22 3.43 -16.16
C ALA A 16 -26.63 2.64 -17.40
N CYS A 17 -25.66 2.19 -18.20
CA CYS A 17 -25.87 1.11 -19.16
C CYS A 17 -25.98 -0.22 -18.39
N GLY A 18 -27.08 -0.37 -17.65
CA GLY A 18 -27.58 -1.66 -17.21
C GLY A 18 -27.99 -2.44 -18.45
N ARG A 19 -27.14 -3.37 -18.88
CA ARG A 19 -27.53 -4.40 -19.84
C ARG A 19 -28.38 -5.43 -19.09
N THR A 20 -29.65 -5.11 -18.90
CA THR A 20 -30.65 -6.08 -18.46
C THR A 20 -30.68 -7.22 -19.49
N PRO A 21 -30.47 -8.48 -19.10
CA PRO A 21 -30.65 -9.59 -20.02
C PRO A 21 -32.10 -9.58 -20.53
N LYS A 22 -32.23 -9.68 -21.85
CA LYS A 22 -33.49 -9.81 -22.57
C LYS A 22 -34.35 -10.89 -21.89
N PRO A 23 -35.60 -10.61 -21.50
CA PRO A 23 -36.50 -11.67 -21.06
C PRO A 23 -36.62 -12.65 -22.23
N ALA A 24 -36.13 -13.87 -22.02
CA ALA A 24 -36.44 -14.96 -22.91
C ALA A 24 -37.97 -15.05 -22.97
N ALA A 25 -38.51 -15.13 -24.19
CA ALA A 25 -39.93 -15.33 -24.39
C ALA A 25 -40.35 -16.56 -23.58
N VAL A 26 -41.18 -16.32 -22.57
CA VAL A 26 -41.84 -17.37 -21.81
C VAL A 26 -42.79 -18.04 -22.80
N THR A 27 -42.33 -19.12 -23.41
CA THR A 27 -43.20 -20.12 -24.02
C THR A 27 -44.19 -20.56 -22.96
N GLY A 28 -45.47 -20.45 -23.27
CA GLY A 28 -46.56 -20.73 -22.34
C GLY A 28 -46.45 -22.10 -21.68
N PRO A 29 -47.16 -22.32 -20.56
CA PRO A 29 -47.11 -23.56 -19.82
C PRO A 29 -47.51 -24.72 -20.73
N VAL A 30 -46.52 -25.50 -21.16
CA VAL A 30 -46.74 -26.83 -21.71
C VAL A 30 -47.27 -27.65 -20.55
N ALA A 31 -48.50 -28.14 -20.69
CA ALA A 31 -49.10 -29.04 -19.71
C ALA A 31 -48.12 -30.18 -19.40
N PRO A 32 -47.81 -30.45 -18.11
CA PRO A 32 -46.92 -31.54 -17.77
C PRO A 32 -47.51 -32.84 -18.33
N ALA A 33 -46.70 -33.57 -19.08
CA ALA A 33 -47.01 -34.93 -19.46
C ALA A 33 -47.30 -35.73 -18.17
N PRO A 34 -48.30 -36.62 -18.18
CA PRO A 34 -48.61 -37.44 -17.02
C PRO A 34 -47.34 -38.18 -16.57
N PRO A 35 -47.09 -38.29 -15.25
CA PRO A 35 -45.93 -38.99 -14.75
C PRO A 35 -45.96 -40.41 -15.30
N THR A 36 -44.94 -40.75 -16.09
CA THR A 36 -44.68 -42.12 -16.46
C THR A 36 -44.26 -42.81 -15.17
N ASP A 37 -45.15 -43.64 -14.62
CA ASP A 37 -44.89 -44.58 -13.52
C ASP A 37 -43.84 -45.59 -13.97
N ALA A 38 -42.59 -45.16 -14.05
CA ALA A 38 -41.42 -46.00 -14.06
C ALA A 38 -40.69 -45.70 -12.76
N ALA A 39 -40.98 -46.49 -11.74
CA ALA A 39 -40.22 -46.56 -10.50
C ALA A 39 -38.81 -47.09 -10.81
N GLU A 40 -37.97 -46.26 -11.45
CA GLU A 40 -36.53 -46.43 -11.38
C GLU A 40 -36.13 -46.03 -9.96
N THR A 41 -35.91 -47.06 -9.14
CA THR A 41 -35.22 -46.96 -7.86
C THR A 41 -33.95 -46.15 -8.05
N ARG A 42 -33.96 -44.88 -7.66
CA ARG A 42 -32.74 -44.08 -7.53
C ARG A 42 -31.76 -44.90 -6.68
N PRO A 43 -30.54 -45.16 -7.15
CA PRO A 43 -29.54 -45.81 -6.31
C PRO A 43 -29.41 -44.99 -5.02
N PRO A 44 -29.35 -45.66 -3.85
CA PRO A 44 -29.28 -44.98 -2.56
C PRO A 44 -28.11 -44.00 -2.60
N ASP A 45 -28.40 -42.74 -2.26
CA ASP A 45 -27.40 -41.68 -2.23
C ASP A 45 -26.24 -42.13 -1.33
N PRO A 46 -25.03 -42.33 -1.89
CA PRO A 46 -23.90 -42.85 -1.13
C PRO A 46 -23.47 -41.91 -0.01
N ASP A 47 -23.90 -40.63 -0.04
CA ASP A 47 -23.60 -39.67 1.00
C ASP A 47 -24.56 -39.75 2.20
N LEU A 48 -25.77 -40.31 2.03
CA LEU A 48 -26.74 -40.48 3.13
C LEU A 48 -26.43 -41.65 4.06
N ASN A 49 -25.58 -42.60 3.64
CA ASN A 49 -25.24 -43.81 4.41
C ASN A 49 -23.79 -43.80 4.92
N ARG A 50 -23.08 -42.66 4.89
CA ARG A 50 -21.76 -42.57 5.50
C ARG A 50 -21.90 -42.67 7.02
N THR A 51 -21.22 -43.65 7.62
CA THR A 51 -21.09 -43.75 9.07
C THR A 51 -20.59 -42.41 9.61
N PRO A 52 -21.17 -41.87 10.71
CA PRO A 52 -20.67 -40.62 11.29
C PRO A 52 -19.17 -40.74 11.54
N PRO A 53 -18.37 -39.71 11.19
CA PRO A 53 -16.94 -39.73 11.47
C PRO A 53 -16.73 -39.97 12.96
N LYS A 54 -15.74 -40.82 13.28
CA LYS A 54 -15.36 -41.09 14.67
C LYS A 54 -14.85 -39.76 15.28
N PRO A 55 -15.31 -39.38 16.49
CA PRO A 55 -14.82 -38.17 17.13
C PRO A 55 -13.31 -38.22 17.31
N LEU A 56 -12.65 -37.12 16.95
CA LEU A 56 -11.22 -36.88 17.07
C LEU A 56 -10.84 -36.55 18.50
N LEU A 57 -11.73 -35.88 19.25
CA LEU A 57 -11.51 -35.48 20.63
C LEU A 57 -12.21 -36.44 21.59
N SER A 58 -11.42 -37.13 22.41
CA SER A 58 -11.93 -37.94 23.53
C SER A 58 -12.07 -37.10 24.81
N ILE A 59 -12.80 -35.98 24.72
CA ILE A 59 -12.98 -34.99 25.80
C ILE A 59 -14.45 -35.00 26.23
N ASP A 60 -14.70 -35.21 27.53
CA ASP A 60 -16.02 -35.02 28.11
C ASP A 60 -16.27 -33.55 28.44
N TRP A 61 -16.75 -32.80 27.44
CA TRP A 61 -16.98 -31.35 27.54
C TRP A 61 -17.93 -30.93 28.67
N ALA A 62 -18.78 -31.83 29.18
CA ALA A 62 -19.67 -31.53 30.30
C ALA A 62 -18.92 -31.35 31.61
N THR A 63 -17.76 -31.99 31.77
CA THR A 63 -16.97 -31.98 33.01
C THR A 63 -15.71 -31.12 32.93
N VAL A 64 -15.35 -30.62 31.74
CA VAL A 64 -14.17 -29.77 31.55
C VAL A 64 -14.31 -28.41 32.27
N PRO A 65 -13.46 -28.12 33.26
CA PRO A 65 -13.38 -26.78 33.85
C PRO A 65 -12.68 -25.82 32.89
N LEU A 66 -13.20 -24.60 32.75
CA LEU A 66 -12.58 -23.50 32.01
C LEU A 66 -12.61 -22.21 32.84
N ALA A 67 -12.50 -22.35 34.16
CA ALA A 67 -12.60 -21.21 35.09
C ALA A 67 -11.32 -20.38 35.11
N THR A 68 -10.17 -20.98 34.77
CA THR A 68 -8.88 -20.31 34.76
C THR A 68 -8.15 -20.52 33.44
N GLU A 69 -7.18 -19.65 33.17
CA GLU A 69 -6.30 -19.78 32.01
C GLU A 69 -5.45 -21.06 32.06
N ALA A 70 -5.09 -21.53 33.26
CA ALA A 70 -4.38 -22.79 33.45
C ALA A 70 -5.25 -23.99 33.02
N ASP A 71 -6.55 -23.96 33.31
CA ASP A 71 -7.49 -25.00 32.88
C ASP A 71 -7.63 -25.02 31.35
N ALA A 72 -7.82 -23.84 30.75
CA ALA A 72 -7.89 -23.72 29.28
C ALA A 72 -6.61 -24.20 28.59
N ASN A 73 -5.43 -23.87 29.15
CA ASN A 73 -4.15 -24.36 28.64
C ASN A 73 -3.98 -25.87 28.81
N ALA A 74 -4.53 -26.47 29.88
CA ALA A 74 -4.54 -27.92 30.04
C ALA A 74 -5.43 -28.59 28.99
N VAL A 75 -6.58 -28.00 28.67
CA VAL A 75 -7.47 -28.48 27.60
C VAL A 75 -6.81 -28.37 26.23
N TRP A 76 -6.12 -27.26 25.92
CA TRP A 76 -5.34 -27.15 24.67
C TRP A 76 -4.26 -28.23 24.53
N LYS A 77 -3.62 -28.63 25.64
CA LYS A 77 -2.68 -29.76 25.64
C LYS A 77 -3.36 -31.10 25.41
N GLN A 78 -4.63 -31.25 25.79
CA GLN A 78 -5.41 -32.46 25.54
C GLN A 78 -5.94 -32.51 24.09
N ILE A 79 -6.39 -31.38 23.55
CA ILE A 79 -6.79 -31.25 22.14
C ILE A 79 -5.58 -31.53 21.23
N ALA A 80 -4.42 -30.92 21.55
CA ALA A 80 -3.16 -31.06 20.83
C ALA A 80 -3.35 -31.09 19.30
N PRO A 81 -3.87 -30.00 18.70
CA PRO A 81 -4.06 -29.94 17.26
C PRO A 81 -2.72 -30.05 16.53
N THR A 82 -2.74 -30.67 15.35
CA THR A 82 -1.62 -30.69 14.41
C THR A 82 -1.99 -30.00 13.10
N GLY A 83 -1.00 -29.73 12.25
CA GLY A 83 -1.25 -29.11 10.94
C GLY A 83 -2.27 -29.87 10.08
N ASP A 84 -2.30 -31.21 10.19
CA ASP A 84 -3.26 -32.05 9.45
C ASP A 84 -4.70 -32.08 10.01
N ASP A 85 -4.91 -31.81 11.30
CA ASP A 85 -6.18 -32.12 11.96
C ASP A 85 -6.79 -30.98 12.78
N TRP A 86 -6.17 -29.80 12.75
CA TRP A 86 -6.59 -28.69 13.61
C TRP A 86 -8.03 -28.24 13.34
N GLU A 87 -8.44 -28.04 12.08
CA GLU A 87 -9.81 -27.59 11.75
C GLU A 87 -10.86 -28.58 12.26
N ALA A 88 -10.67 -29.86 11.93
CA ALA A 88 -11.60 -30.92 12.32
C ALA A 88 -11.70 -31.07 13.85
N LYS A 89 -10.61 -30.85 14.59
CA LYS A 89 -10.64 -30.82 16.06
C LYS A 89 -11.36 -29.59 16.60
N LEU A 90 -11.22 -28.43 15.98
CA LEU A 90 -11.91 -27.21 16.41
C LEU A 90 -13.42 -27.29 16.21
N ASP A 91 -13.88 -27.96 15.15
CA ASP A 91 -15.30 -28.22 14.89
C ASP A 91 -15.98 -29.07 15.98
N GLU A 92 -15.21 -29.85 16.74
CA GLU A 92 -15.70 -30.66 17.87
C GLU A 92 -15.78 -29.88 19.19
N ILE A 93 -15.31 -28.62 19.24
CA ILE A 93 -15.39 -27.76 20.43
C ILE A 93 -16.80 -27.17 20.54
N PRO A 94 -17.54 -27.40 21.64
CA PRO A 94 -18.84 -26.76 21.82
C PRO A 94 -18.71 -25.24 21.89
N VAL A 95 -19.66 -24.52 21.28
CA VAL A 95 -19.68 -23.04 21.24
C VAL A 95 -19.49 -22.41 22.63
N ALA A 96 -20.16 -22.95 23.66
CA ALA A 96 -20.06 -22.47 25.05
C ALA A 96 -18.66 -22.64 25.68
N LYS A 97 -17.76 -23.39 25.06
CA LYS A 97 -16.38 -23.63 25.49
C LYS A 97 -15.36 -22.88 24.62
N ALA A 98 -15.77 -22.38 23.45
CA ALA A 98 -14.88 -21.75 22.48
C ALA A 98 -14.26 -20.45 23.02
N GLY A 99 -15.07 -19.56 23.61
CA GLY A 99 -14.61 -18.26 24.14
C GLY A 99 -13.46 -18.37 25.14
N PRO A 100 -13.60 -19.11 26.26
CA PRO A 100 -12.50 -19.25 27.23
C PRO A 100 -11.22 -19.89 26.64
N LEU A 101 -11.35 -20.83 25.70
CA LEU A 101 -10.20 -21.44 25.01
C LEU A 101 -9.52 -20.44 24.06
N ALA A 102 -10.30 -19.65 23.31
CA ALA A 102 -9.82 -18.60 22.43
C ALA A 102 -9.05 -17.52 23.19
N ILE A 103 -9.59 -17.05 24.32
CA ILE A 103 -8.94 -16.06 25.20
C ILE A 103 -7.56 -16.57 25.65
N ALA A 104 -7.49 -17.81 26.13
CA ALA A 104 -6.23 -18.40 26.60
C ALA A 104 -5.21 -18.54 25.45
N LEU A 105 -5.65 -18.94 24.25
CA LEU A 105 -4.77 -19.03 23.09
C LEU A 105 -4.19 -17.67 22.70
N LEU A 106 -5.04 -16.64 22.60
CA LEU A 106 -4.64 -15.29 22.20
C LEU A 106 -3.62 -14.69 23.17
N ARG A 107 -3.83 -14.86 24.48
CA ARG A 107 -2.88 -14.43 25.51
C ARG A 107 -1.53 -15.15 25.44
N GLY A 108 -1.52 -16.40 24.97
CA GLY A 108 -0.30 -17.17 24.81
C GLY A 108 0.66 -16.65 23.74
N GLY A 109 0.17 -15.85 22.78
CA GLY A 109 1.02 -15.22 21.75
C GLY A 109 1.70 -16.21 20.78
N ASN A 110 2.85 -15.80 20.24
CA ASN A 110 3.69 -16.55 19.30
C ASN A 110 3.01 -16.88 17.95
N PHE A 111 2.55 -15.85 17.24
CA PHE A 111 1.79 -15.99 15.99
C PHE A 111 2.58 -15.63 14.71
N THR A 112 3.86 -15.28 14.83
CA THR A 112 4.67 -14.85 13.68
C THR A 112 5.25 -16.07 12.97
N CYS A 113 4.61 -16.52 11.89
CA CYS A 113 5.03 -17.71 11.14
C CYS A 113 6.33 -17.45 10.38
N VAL A 114 6.36 -16.35 9.62
CA VAL A 114 7.52 -15.96 8.81
C VAL A 114 8.24 -14.81 9.53
N PRO A 115 9.52 -14.96 9.90
CA PRO A 115 10.27 -13.87 10.50
C PRO A 115 10.39 -12.72 9.48
N PRO A 116 10.31 -11.46 9.93
CA PRO A 116 10.41 -10.31 9.03
C PRO A 116 11.76 -10.35 8.30
N GLN A 117 11.70 -10.43 6.98
CA GLN A 117 12.88 -10.40 6.14
C GLN A 117 13.39 -8.94 6.04
N PRO A 118 14.71 -8.71 6.08
CA PRO A 118 15.23 -7.38 5.79
C PRO A 118 14.82 -7.00 4.35
N PRO A 119 14.55 -5.71 4.07
CA PRO A 119 14.30 -5.26 2.72
C PRO A 119 15.53 -5.63 1.87
N ARG A 120 15.34 -6.54 0.91
CA ARG A 120 16.36 -6.82 -0.10
C ARG A 120 15.98 -6.06 -1.34
N ASP A 121 16.94 -5.40 -1.98
CA ASP A 121 16.76 -4.58 -3.18
C ASP A 121 16.04 -5.31 -4.34
N CYS A 122 15.97 -6.64 -4.28
CA CYS A 122 15.42 -7.52 -5.30
C CYS A 122 14.37 -8.52 -4.81
N ALA A 123 14.13 -8.67 -3.49
CA ALA A 123 13.14 -9.65 -3.04
C ALA A 123 11.74 -9.07 -3.21
N GLY A 124 10.86 -9.83 -3.88
CA GLY A 124 9.44 -9.54 -3.85
C GLY A 124 8.94 -9.51 -2.40
N LEU A 125 7.90 -8.73 -2.14
CA LEU A 125 7.17 -8.87 -0.89
C LEU A 125 6.65 -10.30 -0.85
N VAL A 126 7.06 -11.06 0.16
CA VAL A 126 6.37 -12.30 0.52
C VAL A 126 5.00 -11.84 0.99
N LEU A 127 3.96 -12.17 0.25
CA LEU A 127 2.58 -11.82 0.60
C LEU A 127 1.86 -12.99 1.28
N ASP A 128 2.29 -14.21 0.96
CA ASP A 128 1.66 -15.42 1.45
C ASP A 128 2.46 -16.01 2.61
N VAL A 129 1.71 -16.51 3.59
CA VAL A 129 2.24 -17.28 4.72
C VAL A 129 1.98 -18.73 4.41
N ASP A 130 3.03 -19.55 4.39
CA ASP A 130 2.90 -20.99 4.15
C ASP A 130 2.03 -21.64 5.23
N ASP A 131 1.26 -22.65 4.83
CA ASP A 131 0.52 -23.49 5.77
C ASP A 131 1.48 -24.23 6.70
N PRO A 132 1.08 -24.49 7.95
CA PRO A 132 1.88 -25.30 8.85
C PRO A 132 2.10 -26.70 8.26
N THR A 133 3.25 -27.30 8.54
CA THR A 133 3.49 -28.69 8.13
C THR A 133 2.44 -29.62 8.76
N PRO A 134 2.08 -30.74 8.09
CA PRO A 134 1.20 -31.78 8.62
C PRO A 134 1.40 -32.15 10.10
N THR A 135 2.66 -32.24 10.53
CA THR A 135 3.09 -32.63 11.88
C THR A 135 3.39 -31.45 12.80
N ALA A 136 3.12 -30.21 12.36
CA ALA A 136 3.22 -29.02 13.19
C ALA A 136 2.40 -29.22 14.47
N THR A 137 2.88 -28.68 15.58
CA THR A 137 2.21 -28.77 16.90
C THR A 137 1.91 -27.38 17.41
N MET A 138 1.27 -27.26 18.57
CA MET A 138 1.01 -25.97 19.24
C MET A 138 2.25 -25.10 19.53
N ALA A 139 3.47 -25.63 19.36
CA ALA A 139 4.72 -24.88 19.44
C ALA A 139 5.09 -24.18 18.12
N ASP A 140 4.52 -24.63 16.99
CA ASP A 140 4.73 -24.07 15.67
C ASP A 140 3.96 -22.75 15.51
N PRO A 141 4.61 -21.63 15.17
CA PRO A 141 3.95 -20.33 15.09
C PRO A 141 2.96 -20.24 13.93
N CYS A 142 3.12 -21.01 12.85
CA CYS A 142 2.22 -21.03 11.70
C CYS A 142 0.90 -21.73 12.06
N LEU A 143 0.97 -22.84 12.82
CA LEU A 143 -0.25 -23.44 13.36
C LEU A 143 -0.93 -22.52 14.38
N ARG A 144 -0.16 -21.90 15.28
CA ARG A 144 -0.72 -20.95 16.26
C ARG A 144 -1.38 -19.75 15.61
N ARG A 145 -0.88 -19.27 14.47
CA ARG A 145 -1.50 -18.22 13.66
C ARG A 145 -2.90 -18.63 13.17
N LEU A 146 -3.05 -19.83 12.62
CA LEU A 146 -4.35 -20.33 12.17
C LEU A 146 -5.34 -20.48 13.33
N LEU A 147 -4.87 -21.03 14.46
CA LEU A 147 -5.67 -21.13 15.67
C LEU A 147 -6.04 -19.74 16.24
N ALA A 148 -5.19 -18.74 16.08
CA ALA A 148 -5.48 -17.36 16.48
C ALA A 148 -6.56 -16.73 15.59
N LEU A 149 -6.56 -16.98 14.28
CA LEU A 149 -7.65 -16.57 13.39
C LEU A 149 -9.00 -17.15 13.82
N TRP A 150 -9.05 -18.46 14.11
CA TRP A 150 -10.25 -19.08 14.66
C TRP A 150 -10.64 -18.46 16.02
N SER A 151 -9.65 -18.26 16.90
CA SER A 151 -9.90 -17.71 18.24
C SER A 151 -10.51 -16.32 18.18
N ILE A 152 -10.03 -15.48 17.27
CA ILE A 152 -10.60 -14.14 17.03
C ILE A 152 -12.06 -14.24 16.59
N GLY A 153 -12.38 -15.18 15.69
CA GLY A 153 -13.75 -15.43 15.23
C GLY A 153 -14.69 -15.99 16.30
N ALA A 154 -14.14 -16.60 17.35
CA ALA A 154 -14.91 -17.15 18.48
C ALA A 154 -15.13 -16.14 19.64
N LEU A 155 -14.55 -14.94 19.56
CA LEU A 155 -14.73 -13.91 20.58
C LEU A 155 -16.14 -13.30 20.52
N GLU A 156 -16.70 -13.03 21.69
CA GLU A 156 -17.86 -12.16 21.83
C GLU A 156 -17.42 -10.74 22.24
N GLU A 157 -18.29 -9.74 22.04
CA GLU A 157 -17.99 -8.34 22.42
C GLU A 157 -17.63 -8.22 23.92
N ALA A 158 -18.26 -9.03 24.76
CA ALA A 158 -17.99 -9.08 26.20
C ALA A 158 -16.56 -9.56 26.55
N ASP A 159 -15.89 -10.26 25.63
CA ASP A 159 -14.53 -10.79 25.84
C ASP A 159 -13.45 -9.73 25.58
N LEU A 160 -13.75 -8.68 24.81
CA LEU A 160 -12.76 -7.71 24.36
C LEU A 160 -11.90 -7.09 25.46
N PRO A 161 -12.45 -6.66 26.62
CA PRO A 161 -11.63 -6.12 27.70
C PRO A 161 -10.55 -7.11 28.19
N GLN A 162 -10.79 -8.42 28.04
CA GLN A 162 -9.88 -9.47 28.49
C GLN A 162 -8.78 -9.81 27.49
N VAL A 163 -8.95 -9.44 26.22
CA VAL A 163 -8.05 -9.81 25.10
C VAL A 163 -7.45 -8.60 24.39
N ILE A 164 -7.81 -7.37 24.76
CA ILE A 164 -7.37 -6.17 24.04
C ILE A 164 -5.85 -6.06 23.93
N ASP A 165 -5.11 -6.41 24.99
CA ASP A 165 -3.63 -6.40 24.95
C ASP A 165 -3.08 -7.47 24.00
N ALA A 166 -3.75 -8.61 23.89
CA ALA A 166 -3.39 -9.64 22.91
C ALA A 166 -3.70 -9.15 21.47
N LEU A 167 -4.83 -8.48 21.25
CA LEU A 167 -5.15 -7.88 19.95
C LEU A 167 -4.15 -6.77 19.57
N LYS A 168 -3.67 -5.97 20.53
CA LYS A 168 -2.58 -5.00 20.31
C LYS A 168 -1.28 -5.70 19.91
N ALA A 169 -0.94 -6.81 20.57
CA ALA A 169 0.24 -7.60 20.24
C ALA A 169 0.11 -8.21 18.82
N VAL A 170 -1.09 -8.68 18.45
CA VAL A 170 -1.38 -9.14 17.09
C VAL A 170 -1.24 -8.01 16.08
N ALA A 171 -1.81 -6.84 16.35
CA ALA A 171 -1.70 -5.68 15.47
C ALA A 171 -0.26 -5.20 15.26
N ALA A 172 0.64 -5.49 16.20
CA ALA A 172 2.06 -5.14 16.09
C ALA A 172 2.87 -6.12 15.21
N ILE A 173 2.26 -7.17 14.67
CA ILE A 173 2.96 -8.14 13.83
C ILE A 173 3.21 -7.54 12.43
N PRO A 174 4.47 -7.50 11.96
CA PRO A 174 4.80 -6.96 10.63
C PRO A 174 4.28 -7.86 9.50
N PRO A 175 4.27 -7.37 8.25
CA PRO A 175 4.05 -8.22 7.07
C PRO A 175 4.96 -9.47 7.08
N PRO A 176 4.50 -10.63 6.59
CA PRO A 176 3.31 -10.85 5.75
C PRO A 176 1.97 -11.11 6.49
N GLU A 177 1.91 -10.97 7.82
CA GLU A 177 0.78 -11.45 8.64
C GLU A 177 -0.52 -10.62 8.57
N SER A 178 -0.79 -10.00 7.43
CA SER A 178 -1.87 -9.02 7.24
C SER A 178 -3.27 -9.58 7.54
N GLN A 179 -3.54 -10.85 7.25
CA GLN A 179 -4.83 -11.49 7.52
C GLN A 179 -5.14 -11.55 9.02
N LEU A 180 -4.16 -11.94 9.84
CA LEU A 180 -4.34 -12.04 11.28
C LEU A 180 -4.51 -10.64 11.91
N VAL A 181 -3.73 -9.66 11.44
CA VAL A 181 -3.89 -8.26 11.85
C VAL A 181 -5.27 -7.71 11.46
N ALA A 182 -5.75 -8.00 10.26
CA ALA A 182 -7.08 -7.59 9.80
C ALA A 182 -8.18 -8.15 10.70
N ALA A 183 -8.10 -9.44 11.03
CA ALA A 183 -9.06 -10.09 11.91
C ALA A 183 -9.06 -9.43 13.30
N ALA A 184 -7.89 -9.11 13.86
CA ALA A 184 -7.80 -8.42 15.15
C ALA A 184 -8.42 -7.01 15.13
N ILE A 185 -8.26 -6.25 14.04
CA ILE A 185 -8.91 -4.95 13.86
C ILE A 185 -10.42 -5.11 13.77
N GLN A 186 -10.91 -6.13 13.03
CA GLN A 186 -12.33 -6.39 12.82
C GLN A 186 -13.04 -6.92 14.06
N ALA A 187 -12.33 -7.58 14.99
CA ALA A 187 -12.90 -8.03 16.25
C ALA A 187 -13.36 -6.88 17.16
N VAL A 188 -12.84 -5.67 16.96
CA VAL A 188 -13.32 -4.48 17.68
C VAL A 188 -14.67 -4.02 17.09
N PRO A 189 -15.73 -3.85 17.88
CA PRO A 189 -17.05 -3.42 17.44
C PRO A 189 -17.00 -2.10 16.69
N GLU A 190 -17.91 -1.90 15.75
CA GLU A 190 -17.95 -0.67 14.95
C GLU A 190 -18.18 0.58 15.77
N SER A 191 -18.82 0.48 16.94
CA SER A 191 -19.01 1.59 17.87
C SER A 191 -17.78 1.96 18.70
N ASP A 192 -16.75 1.11 18.79
CA ASP A 192 -15.54 1.35 19.59
C ASP A 192 -14.40 1.90 18.72
N HIS A 193 -14.61 3.12 18.22
CA HIS A 193 -13.66 3.80 17.33
C HIS A 193 -12.31 4.09 17.99
N ASP A 194 -12.27 4.33 19.31
CA ASP A 194 -11.03 4.59 20.05
C ASP A 194 -10.07 3.39 19.99
N ARG A 195 -10.57 2.18 20.34
CA ARG A 195 -9.74 0.97 20.29
C ARG A 195 -9.38 0.59 18.87
N ARG A 196 -10.30 0.77 17.92
CA ARG A 196 -10.03 0.49 16.51
C ARG A 196 -8.91 1.39 15.98
N LEU A 197 -8.98 2.70 16.25
CA LEU A 197 -7.92 3.64 15.88
C LEU A 197 -6.59 3.29 16.54
N GLU A 198 -6.60 2.86 17.81
CA GLU A 198 -5.40 2.40 18.48
C GLU A 198 -4.75 1.22 17.74
N LEU A 199 -5.51 0.17 17.40
CA LEU A 199 -5.01 -0.99 16.66
C LEU A 199 -4.51 -0.61 15.26
N LEU A 200 -5.24 0.24 14.52
CA LEU A 200 -4.81 0.74 13.21
C LEU A 200 -3.47 1.47 13.30
N SER A 201 -3.28 2.30 14.34
CA SER A 201 -2.03 3.02 14.54
C SER A 201 -0.85 2.10 14.88
N ILE A 202 -1.11 1.01 15.62
CA ILE A 202 -0.10 -0.02 15.93
C ILE A 202 0.28 -0.77 14.65
N ALA A 203 -0.72 -1.23 13.88
CA ALA A 203 -0.51 -1.92 12.61
C ALA A 203 0.30 -1.07 11.62
N PHE A 204 -0.06 0.20 11.47
CA PHE A 204 0.67 1.12 10.59
C PHE A 204 2.15 1.26 11.00
N LYS A 205 2.44 1.39 12.31
CA LYS A 205 3.81 1.45 12.84
C LYS A 205 4.58 0.14 12.67
N ALA A 206 3.89 -1.00 12.65
CA ALA A 206 4.46 -2.31 12.35
C ALA A 206 4.73 -2.54 10.85
N GLY A 207 4.41 -1.58 9.99
CA GLY A 207 4.62 -1.67 8.53
C GLY A 207 3.41 -2.16 7.75
N GLN A 208 2.26 -2.40 8.41
CA GLN A 208 1.00 -2.81 7.78
C GLN A 208 0.24 -1.60 7.19
N ARG A 209 0.93 -0.75 6.40
CA ARG A 209 0.38 0.55 5.97
C ARG A 209 -0.86 0.42 5.12
N ASP A 210 -0.82 -0.43 4.09
CA ASP A 210 -1.94 -0.61 3.16
C ASP A 210 -3.17 -1.18 3.87
N LEU A 211 -2.96 -2.15 4.77
CA LEU A 211 -4.01 -2.71 5.61
C LEU A 211 -4.63 -1.63 6.50
N ALA A 212 -3.81 -0.92 7.29
CA ALA A 212 -4.30 0.11 8.20
C ALA A 212 -5.08 1.19 7.43
N ASN A 213 -4.55 1.67 6.31
CA ASN A 213 -5.21 2.66 5.46
C ASN A 213 -6.52 2.13 4.84
N GLY A 214 -6.59 0.84 4.46
CA GLY A 214 -7.82 0.24 3.96
C GLY A 214 -8.96 0.16 4.99
N HIS A 215 -8.64 0.19 6.28
CA HIS A 215 -9.62 0.07 7.37
C HIS A 215 -10.00 1.39 8.05
N VAL A 216 -9.32 2.50 7.76
CA VAL A 216 -9.65 3.82 8.37
C VAL A 216 -11.07 4.29 8.03
N GLY A 217 -11.65 3.88 6.89
CA GLY A 217 -13.00 4.26 6.50
C GLY A 217 -14.11 3.75 7.44
N MET A 218 -13.77 2.87 8.38
CA MET A 218 -14.68 2.39 9.42
C MET A 218 -14.69 3.27 10.69
N LEU A 219 -13.98 4.41 10.67
CA LEU A 219 -13.92 5.38 11.75
C LEU A 219 -14.91 6.51 11.51
N ASP A 220 -15.43 7.10 12.59
CA ASP A 220 -16.16 8.36 12.48
C ASP A 220 -15.24 9.54 12.12
N GLU A 221 -15.84 10.69 11.79
CA GLU A 221 -15.11 11.90 11.39
C GLU A 221 -14.09 12.39 12.43
N ALA A 222 -14.44 12.36 13.72
CA ALA A 222 -13.55 12.81 14.79
C ALA A 222 -12.30 11.92 14.92
N HIS A 223 -12.47 10.62 14.72
CA HIS A 223 -11.39 9.65 14.73
C HIS A 223 -10.56 9.69 13.44
N LEU A 224 -11.17 9.97 12.28
CA LEU A 224 -10.43 10.22 11.03
C LEU A 224 -9.50 11.44 11.16
N ILE A 225 -9.98 12.54 11.75
CA ILE A 225 -9.15 13.73 12.03
C ILE A 225 -7.98 13.35 12.95
N THR A 226 -8.26 12.57 14.00
CA THR A 226 -7.24 12.10 14.95
C THR A 226 -6.21 11.18 14.28
N ALA A 227 -6.67 10.29 13.39
CA ALA A 227 -5.86 9.37 12.61
C ALA A 227 -4.81 10.12 11.77
N VAL A 228 -5.22 11.16 11.05
CA VAL A 228 -4.30 12.01 10.27
C VAL A 228 -3.35 12.78 11.21
N GLN A 229 -3.90 13.51 12.18
CA GLN A 229 -3.12 14.51 12.93
C GLN A 229 -2.17 13.93 13.98
N LYS A 230 -2.52 12.79 14.59
CA LYS A 230 -1.73 12.20 15.68
C LYS A 230 -1.01 10.93 15.27
N HIS A 231 -1.61 10.15 14.37
CA HIS A 231 -1.09 8.84 13.99
C HIS A 231 -0.49 8.82 12.58
N HIS A 232 -0.63 9.91 11.82
CA HIS A 232 -0.14 10.05 10.46
C HIS A 232 -0.65 8.92 9.53
N LEU A 233 -1.88 8.45 9.78
CA LEU A 233 -2.57 7.48 8.94
C LEU A 233 -3.12 8.23 7.73
N ASP A 234 -2.40 8.15 6.62
CA ASP A 234 -2.70 8.93 5.42
C ASP A 234 -3.99 8.51 4.73
N GLY A 235 -4.40 7.24 4.78
CA GLY A 235 -5.66 6.79 4.21
C GLY A 235 -6.90 7.48 4.80
N ALA A 236 -6.78 8.09 5.99
CA ALA A 236 -7.88 8.86 6.57
C ALA A 236 -8.16 10.17 5.82
N LEU A 237 -7.20 10.70 5.03
CA LEU A 237 -7.45 11.84 4.14
C LEU A 237 -8.43 11.49 3.02
N ASP A 238 -8.43 10.24 2.53
CA ASP A 238 -9.34 9.79 1.46
C ASP A 238 -10.81 9.76 1.89
N ALA A 239 -11.06 9.69 3.20
CA ALA A 239 -12.40 9.71 3.79
C ALA A 239 -12.85 11.11 4.24
N LEU A 240 -11.95 12.09 4.23
CA LEU A 240 -12.23 13.48 4.57
C LEU A 240 -12.34 14.32 3.30
N SER A 241 -12.86 15.53 3.43
CA SER A 241 -12.87 16.52 2.34
C SER A 241 -12.20 17.82 2.74
N ALA A 242 -11.43 18.43 1.85
CA ALA A 242 -10.76 19.70 2.08
C ALA A 242 -11.76 20.86 2.28
N GLU A 243 -12.96 20.75 1.71
CA GLU A 243 -14.06 21.72 1.89
C GLU A 243 -14.50 21.80 3.36
N SER A 244 -14.81 20.65 3.97
CA SER A 244 -15.27 20.59 5.36
C SER A 244 -14.12 20.60 6.37
N HIS A 245 -12.94 20.11 5.96
CA HIS A 245 -11.80 19.85 6.85
C HIS A 245 -10.54 20.62 6.46
N ARG A 246 -10.70 21.84 5.93
CA ARG A 246 -9.61 22.71 5.44
C ARG A 246 -8.37 22.74 6.36
N LYS A 247 -8.56 22.84 7.68
CA LYS A 247 -7.45 22.90 8.66
C LYS A 247 -6.63 21.61 8.69
N VAL A 248 -7.27 20.45 8.51
CA VAL A 248 -6.60 19.14 8.47
C VAL A 248 -5.73 19.05 7.22
N PHE A 249 -6.27 19.40 6.06
CA PHE A 249 -5.55 19.39 4.78
C PHE A 249 -4.37 20.37 4.77
N LEU A 250 -4.55 21.59 5.30
CA LEU A 250 -3.46 22.56 5.46
C LEU A 250 -2.31 22.01 6.31
N ALA A 251 -2.62 21.32 7.41
CA ALA A 251 -1.61 20.69 8.25
C ALA A 251 -0.91 19.53 7.51
N ALA A 252 -1.69 18.67 6.84
CA ALA A 252 -1.20 17.51 6.11
C ALA A 252 -0.15 17.86 5.04
N ILE A 253 -0.34 18.96 4.30
CA ILE A 253 0.61 19.44 3.28
C ILE A 253 2.03 19.59 3.85
N THR A 254 2.14 20.06 5.09
CA THR A 254 3.43 20.34 5.77
C THR A 254 3.89 19.25 6.73
N ASP A 255 3.09 18.21 6.95
CA ASP A 255 3.42 17.11 7.85
C ASP A 255 4.43 16.15 7.20
N GLU A 256 5.70 16.22 7.61
CA GLU A 256 6.75 15.34 7.07
C GLU A 256 6.60 13.87 7.48
N ALA A 257 5.74 13.54 8.45
CA ALA A 257 5.49 12.15 8.85
C ALA A 257 4.47 11.45 7.95
N LEU A 258 3.62 12.20 7.24
CA LEU A 258 2.74 11.65 6.21
C LEU A 258 3.52 11.23 4.96
N ALA A 259 3.02 10.22 4.25
CA ALA A 259 3.61 9.79 3.00
C ALA A 259 3.58 10.92 1.95
N PRO A 260 4.61 11.05 1.09
CA PRO A 260 4.65 12.06 0.04
C PRO A 260 3.42 12.09 -0.86
N LYS A 261 2.85 10.91 -1.17
CA LYS A 261 1.65 10.77 -2.00
C LYS A 261 0.45 11.48 -1.34
N ALA A 262 0.17 11.16 -0.08
CA ALA A 262 -0.91 11.77 0.68
C ALA A 262 -0.79 13.29 0.81
N ARG A 263 0.44 13.79 1.00
CA ARG A 263 0.70 15.24 1.04
C ARG A 263 0.42 15.91 -0.29
N ALA A 264 0.76 15.26 -1.41
CA ALA A 264 0.48 15.76 -2.76
C ALA A 264 -1.02 15.70 -3.12
N GLU A 265 -1.73 14.67 -2.65
CA GLU A 265 -3.19 14.57 -2.73
C GLU A 265 -3.86 15.69 -1.93
N ALA A 266 -3.38 15.94 -0.70
CA ALA A 266 -3.86 17.06 0.11
C ALA A 266 -3.63 18.43 -0.55
N ILE A 267 -2.49 18.63 -1.23
CA ILE A 267 -2.27 19.80 -2.08
C ILE A 267 -3.34 19.86 -3.18
N SER A 268 -3.51 18.79 -3.93
CA SER A 268 -4.40 18.73 -5.09
C SER A 268 -5.85 19.03 -4.72
N GLU A 269 -6.33 18.45 -3.62
CA GLU A 269 -7.69 18.66 -3.15
C GLU A 269 -7.90 20.08 -2.62
N LEU A 270 -6.97 20.60 -1.82
CA LEU A 270 -7.06 21.96 -1.29
C LEU A 270 -7.06 23.02 -2.40
N VAL A 271 -6.36 22.77 -3.51
CA VAL A 271 -6.33 23.71 -4.63
C VAL A 271 -7.48 23.50 -5.62
N ALA A 272 -8.11 22.32 -5.68
CA ALA A 272 -9.23 22.06 -6.59
C ALA A 272 -10.47 22.92 -6.26
N ALA A 273 -10.62 23.36 -5.01
CA ALA A 273 -11.80 24.08 -4.55
C ALA A 273 -11.91 25.54 -5.04
N ASP A 274 -10.78 26.21 -5.36
CA ASP A 274 -10.75 27.65 -5.64
C ASP A 274 -9.78 28.06 -6.76
N ASP A 275 -10.27 28.91 -7.67
CA ASP A 275 -9.44 29.61 -8.67
C ASP A 275 -8.43 30.56 -8.00
N LYS A 276 -8.85 31.21 -6.90
CA LYS A 276 -8.01 32.11 -6.11
C LYS A 276 -7.58 31.43 -4.83
N LEU A 277 -6.27 31.19 -4.71
CA LEU A 277 -5.70 30.58 -3.53
C LEU A 277 -5.86 31.49 -2.30
N ALA A 278 -6.59 31.02 -1.29
CA ALA A 278 -6.67 31.74 -0.02
C ALA A 278 -5.28 31.87 0.67
N PRO A 279 -5.06 32.90 1.50
CA PRO A 279 -3.72 33.25 2.01
C PRO A 279 -3.03 32.15 2.85
N ASP A 280 -3.81 31.38 3.60
CA ASP A 280 -3.36 30.23 4.39
C ASP A 280 -2.85 29.08 3.49
N ALA A 281 -3.62 28.72 2.45
CA ALA A 281 -3.20 27.75 1.45
C ALA A 281 -1.96 28.22 0.70
N LYS A 282 -1.86 29.52 0.37
CA LYS A 282 -0.63 30.08 -0.23
C LYS A 282 0.58 29.88 0.68
N THR A 283 0.43 30.17 1.96
CA THR A 283 1.50 29.98 2.95
C THR A 283 1.92 28.51 3.06
N ALA A 284 0.94 27.59 3.07
CA ALA A 284 1.20 26.15 3.12
C ALA A 284 1.95 25.66 1.87
N LEU A 285 1.51 26.05 0.66
CA LEU A 285 2.18 25.67 -0.59
C LEU A 285 3.60 26.26 -0.68
N VAL A 286 3.78 27.53 -0.32
CA VAL A 286 5.13 28.15 -0.31
C VAL A 286 6.06 27.38 0.64
N THR A 287 5.56 26.95 1.80
CA THR A 287 6.32 26.09 2.71
C THR A 287 6.63 24.73 2.07
N ALA A 288 5.64 24.08 1.44
CA ALA A 288 5.78 22.79 0.80
C ALA A 288 6.78 22.79 -0.38
N THR A 289 6.99 23.91 -1.08
CA THR A 289 8.06 24.01 -2.11
C THR A 289 9.47 23.75 -1.56
N ARG A 290 9.65 23.83 -0.23
CA ARG A 290 10.89 23.55 0.48
C ARG A 290 10.92 22.16 1.12
N SER A 291 9.91 21.32 0.87
CA SER A 291 9.86 19.93 1.33
C SER A 291 11.16 19.18 0.99
N LYS A 292 11.58 18.28 1.88
CA LYS A 292 12.68 17.35 1.61
C LYS A 292 12.30 16.37 0.50
N ASP A 293 11.03 15.99 0.44
CA ASP A 293 10.49 15.17 -0.63
C ASP A 293 10.29 16.01 -1.91
N CYS A 294 10.94 15.58 -3.00
CA CYS A 294 10.94 16.30 -4.26
C CYS A 294 9.59 16.30 -4.97
N TYR A 295 8.79 15.24 -4.80
CA TYR A 295 7.48 15.13 -5.40
C TYR A 295 6.50 16.12 -4.77
N VAL A 296 6.50 16.23 -3.43
CA VAL A 296 5.71 17.24 -2.72
C VAL A 296 6.15 18.66 -3.08
N ALA A 297 7.47 18.90 -3.15
CA ALA A 297 8.00 20.22 -3.54
C ALA A 297 7.59 20.61 -4.97
N ALA A 298 7.64 19.66 -5.91
CA ALA A 298 7.22 19.85 -7.28
C ALA A 298 5.70 20.09 -7.41
N GLN A 299 4.88 19.30 -6.71
CA GLN A 299 3.42 19.46 -6.68
C GLN A 299 3.02 20.85 -6.17
N ALA A 300 3.67 21.32 -5.10
CA ALA A 300 3.43 22.66 -4.55
C ALA A 300 3.86 23.76 -5.53
N ALA A 301 5.04 23.63 -6.15
CA ALA A 301 5.54 24.58 -7.14
C ALA A 301 4.61 24.67 -8.36
N ARG A 302 4.13 23.53 -8.87
CA ARG A 302 3.22 23.48 -10.02
C ARG A 302 1.87 24.10 -9.68
N SER A 303 1.33 23.80 -8.50
CA SER A 303 0.07 24.38 -8.01
C SER A 303 0.11 25.91 -7.89
N LEU A 304 1.28 26.46 -7.54
CA LEU A 304 1.54 27.91 -7.51
C LEU A 304 1.74 28.50 -8.92
N GLU A 305 2.44 27.81 -9.81
CA GLU A 305 2.65 28.26 -11.19
C GLU A 305 1.34 28.38 -11.97
N VAL A 306 0.48 27.36 -11.91
CA VAL A 306 -0.83 27.35 -12.59
C VAL A 306 -1.69 28.55 -12.17
N ARG A 307 -1.45 29.11 -10.98
CA ARG A 307 -2.10 30.32 -10.44
C ARG A 307 -1.31 31.61 -10.65
N GLY A 308 -0.30 31.58 -11.52
CA GLY A 308 0.48 32.73 -11.95
C GLY A 308 1.75 33.02 -11.14
N ASP A 309 2.06 32.26 -10.08
CA ASP A 309 3.24 32.51 -9.25
C ASP A 309 4.48 31.73 -9.75
N LYS A 310 5.07 32.22 -10.86
CA LYS A 310 6.24 31.60 -11.53
C LYS A 310 7.56 31.66 -10.74
N ARG A 311 7.55 32.21 -9.53
CA ARG A 311 8.77 32.33 -8.69
C ARG A 311 9.24 30.98 -8.16
N PHE A 312 8.32 30.02 -8.04
CA PHE A 312 8.58 28.70 -7.46
C PHE A 312 8.83 27.60 -8.50
N VAL A 313 8.68 27.91 -9.79
CA VAL A 313 9.07 27.01 -10.89
C VAL A 313 10.54 26.60 -10.71
N PRO A 314 10.88 25.31 -10.83
CA PRO A 314 12.26 24.84 -10.65
C PRO A 314 13.24 25.59 -11.56
N ARG A 315 14.37 26.01 -10.97
CA ARG A 315 15.46 26.69 -11.67
C ARG A 315 16.79 26.14 -11.22
N ARG A 316 17.78 26.16 -12.11
CA ARG A 316 19.16 25.80 -11.76
C ARG A 316 19.65 26.68 -10.61
N PRO A 317 20.03 26.09 -9.46
CA PRO A 317 20.61 26.85 -8.36
C PRO A 317 22.01 27.33 -8.75
N ARG A 318 22.35 28.55 -8.34
CA ARG A 318 23.73 29.06 -8.38
C ARG A 318 24.51 28.46 -7.23
N THR A 319 25.06 27.27 -7.42
CA THR A 319 25.71 26.49 -6.36
C THR A 319 27.00 25.84 -6.84
N ARG A 320 27.89 25.55 -5.88
CA ARG A 320 29.07 24.67 -6.04
C ARG A 320 28.87 23.29 -5.42
N SER A 321 27.77 23.08 -4.69
CA SER A 321 27.47 21.82 -3.99
C SER A 321 26.71 20.86 -4.92
N PRO A 322 27.23 19.64 -5.15
CA PRO A 322 26.51 18.60 -5.88
C PRO A 322 25.17 18.26 -5.24
N ASP A 323 25.07 18.19 -3.90
CA ASP A 323 23.82 17.85 -3.20
C ASP A 323 22.70 18.84 -3.49
N VAL A 324 23.02 20.14 -3.53
CA VAL A 324 22.05 21.19 -3.87
C VAL A 324 21.60 21.05 -5.33
N MET A 325 22.51 20.68 -6.23
CA MET A 325 22.17 20.44 -7.64
C MET A 325 21.33 19.16 -7.81
N MET A 326 21.68 18.08 -7.11
CA MET A 326 20.94 16.82 -7.09
C MET A 326 19.50 17.03 -6.60
N ARG A 327 19.31 17.75 -5.50
CA ARG A 327 17.95 18.11 -5.04
C ARG A 327 17.20 18.92 -6.09
N ALA A 328 17.84 19.87 -6.75
CA ALA A 328 17.19 20.68 -7.78
C ALA A 328 16.78 19.85 -9.01
N LEU A 329 17.61 18.89 -9.44
CA LEU A 329 17.27 17.93 -10.50
C LEU A 329 16.14 16.99 -10.09
N CYS A 330 16.13 16.54 -8.84
CA CYS A 330 15.05 15.70 -8.29
C CYS A 330 13.69 16.42 -8.29
N VAL A 331 13.66 17.68 -7.87
CA VAL A 331 12.45 18.52 -7.94
C VAL A 331 12.07 18.81 -9.39
N LEU A 332 13.04 19.11 -10.27
CA LEU A 332 12.81 19.32 -11.69
C LEU A 332 12.16 18.09 -12.35
N ALA A 333 12.72 16.91 -12.17
CA ALA A 333 12.19 15.67 -12.75
C ALA A 333 10.75 15.40 -12.29
N SER A 334 10.51 15.55 -10.98
CA SER A 334 9.17 15.42 -10.40
C SER A 334 8.21 16.46 -10.95
N TYR A 335 8.68 17.67 -11.27
CA TYR A 335 7.90 18.75 -11.86
C TYR A 335 7.55 18.47 -13.31
N GLU A 336 8.51 18.03 -14.14
CA GLU A 336 8.28 17.71 -15.55
C GLU A 336 7.27 16.56 -15.71
N ARG A 337 7.25 15.59 -14.78
CA ARG A 337 6.20 14.56 -14.73
C ARG A 337 4.78 15.12 -14.54
N LEU A 338 4.64 16.29 -13.92
CA LEU A 338 3.36 16.96 -13.69
C LEU A 338 2.98 17.92 -14.83
N GLN A 339 3.88 18.13 -15.81
CA GLN A 339 3.61 19.00 -16.93
C GLN A 339 2.75 18.30 -18.00
N PRO A 340 1.81 19.01 -18.61
CA PRO A 340 1.19 18.61 -19.87
C PRO A 340 2.24 18.37 -20.97
N ASN A 341 1.94 17.47 -21.92
CA ASN A 341 2.86 17.10 -23.00
C ASN A 341 3.22 18.25 -23.96
N ASP A 342 2.46 19.35 -23.96
CA ASP A 342 2.68 20.54 -24.78
C ASP A 342 3.56 21.61 -24.10
N GLU A 343 3.88 21.45 -22.82
CA GLU A 343 4.81 22.35 -22.13
C GLU A 343 6.27 22.00 -22.45
N SER A 344 7.10 23.02 -22.65
CA SER A 344 8.53 22.84 -22.88
C SER A 344 9.24 22.39 -21.60
N SER A 345 10.18 21.43 -21.76
CA SER A 345 11.07 20.99 -20.69
C SER A 345 11.87 22.16 -20.10
N LEU A 346 12.08 22.12 -18.79
CA LEU A 346 12.87 23.10 -18.03
C LEU A 346 14.33 22.66 -17.89
N LEU A 347 14.64 21.40 -18.18
CA LEU A 347 15.99 20.83 -18.16
C LEU A 347 17.03 21.61 -18.98
N PRO A 348 16.72 22.21 -20.15
CA PRO A 348 17.66 23.08 -20.84
C PRO A 348 18.23 24.22 -19.97
N SER A 349 17.52 24.68 -18.94
CA SER A 349 18.04 25.70 -18.02
C SER A 349 19.12 25.21 -17.05
N PHE A 350 19.26 23.89 -16.90
CA PHE A 350 20.24 23.21 -16.03
C PHE A 350 21.51 22.78 -16.78
N VAL A 351 21.44 22.70 -18.11
CA VAL A 351 22.47 22.14 -18.99
C VAL A 351 23.37 23.25 -19.56
N PRO A 352 24.69 23.04 -19.66
CA PRO A 352 25.61 24.04 -20.20
C PRO A 352 25.37 24.27 -21.70
N PRO A 353 25.88 25.37 -22.29
CA PRO A 353 25.71 25.66 -23.72
C PRO A 353 26.15 24.54 -24.68
N LYS A 354 27.13 23.72 -24.29
CA LYS A 354 27.63 22.57 -25.09
C LYS A 354 26.56 21.47 -25.26
N GLY A 355 25.57 21.39 -24.38
CA GLY A 355 24.63 20.27 -24.33
C GLY A 355 24.89 19.31 -23.17
N LEU A 356 24.19 18.19 -23.17
CA LEU A 356 24.24 17.13 -22.15
C LEU A 356 24.91 15.89 -22.75
N GLU A 357 25.94 15.36 -22.10
CA GLU A 357 26.53 14.07 -22.44
C GLU A 357 25.66 12.95 -21.85
N TYR A 358 24.91 12.27 -22.71
CA TYR A 358 24.04 11.16 -22.34
C TYR A 358 24.75 9.84 -22.63
N VAL A 359 25.04 9.08 -21.58
CA VAL A 359 25.71 7.79 -21.65
C VAL A 359 24.69 6.70 -21.33
N LYS A 360 24.56 5.70 -22.20
CA LYS A 360 23.72 4.53 -21.94
C LYS A 360 24.62 3.30 -21.88
N VAL A 361 24.56 2.55 -20.79
CA VAL A 361 25.23 1.26 -20.60
C VAL A 361 24.13 0.20 -20.52
N LEU A 362 23.96 -0.55 -21.61
CA LEU A 362 23.01 -1.65 -21.69
C LEU A 362 23.62 -2.89 -21.06
N PHE A 363 22.80 -3.74 -20.45
CA PHE A 363 23.21 -5.04 -19.94
C PHE A 363 22.49 -6.15 -20.71
N ASP A 364 23.25 -7.00 -21.40
CA ASP A 364 22.76 -8.20 -22.05
C ASP A 364 23.40 -9.44 -21.41
N PRO A 365 22.65 -10.24 -20.64
CA PRO A 365 23.20 -11.42 -19.98
C PRO A 365 23.70 -12.50 -20.95
N LEU A 366 23.26 -12.46 -22.22
CA LEU A 366 23.61 -13.43 -23.24
C LEU A 366 24.74 -12.97 -24.16
N SER A 367 25.18 -11.70 -24.05
CA SER A 367 26.26 -11.21 -24.89
C SER A 367 27.61 -11.83 -24.47
N GLU A 368 28.33 -12.34 -25.46
CA GLU A 368 29.68 -12.89 -25.34
C GLU A 368 30.73 -12.01 -26.05
N THR A 369 30.30 -10.92 -26.69
CA THR A 369 31.17 -10.02 -27.43
C THR A 369 31.27 -8.67 -26.75
N ASP A 370 32.47 -8.29 -26.35
CA ASP A 370 32.79 -6.95 -25.88
C ASP A 370 32.86 -5.99 -27.07
N THR A 371 31.79 -5.23 -27.29
CA THR A 371 31.65 -4.34 -28.45
C THR A 371 32.22 -2.94 -28.22
N ASP A 372 32.36 -2.51 -26.97
CA ASP A 372 32.84 -1.18 -26.61
C ASP A 372 34.27 -1.18 -26.04
N GLY A 373 34.85 -2.35 -25.80
CA GLY A 373 36.21 -2.57 -25.33
C GLY A 373 36.41 -2.33 -23.84
N ASP A 374 35.35 -2.33 -23.04
CA ASP A 374 35.42 -2.08 -21.59
C ASP A 374 35.85 -3.31 -20.77
N GLY A 375 35.96 -4.47 -21.42
CA GLY A 375 36.37 -5.74 -20.82
C GLY A 375 35.24 -6.57 -20.22
N ASP A 376 33.99 -6.12 -20.28
CA ASP A 376 32.80 -6.89 -19.93
C ASP A 376 31.94 -7.15 -21.19
N PRO A 377 31.92 -8.39 -21.72
CA PRO A 377 31.16 -8.69 -22.93
C PRO A 377 29.64 -8.54 -22.76
N ARG A 378 29.13 -8.39 -21.53
CA ARG A 378 27.71 -8.26 -21.23
C ARG A 378 27.24 -6.82 -21.18
N THR A 379 28.13 -5.84 -21.29
CA THR A 379 27.78 -4.43 -21.33
C THR A 379 28.05 -3.80 -22.69
N GLU A 380 27.19 -2.86 -23.07
CA GLU A 380 27.40 -2.03 -24.25
C GLU A 380 27.20 -0.56 -23.89
N ARG A 381 28.26 0.23 -24.01
CA ARG A 381 28.31 1.65 -23.71
C ARG A 381 28.20 2.50 -24.97
N SER A 382 27.17 3.34 -25.02
CA SER A 382 27.00 4.38 -26.02
C SER A 382 27.07 5.78 -25.39
N VAL A 383 27.66 6.74 -26.10
CA VAL A 383 27.77 8.14 -25.66
C VAL A 383 27.20 9.05 -26.72
N ASN A 384 26.21 9.85 -26.35
CA ASN A 384 25.55 10.81 -27.23
C ASN A 384 25.62 12.22 -26.61
N LEU A 385 26.10 13.20 -27.38
CA LEU A 385 26.03 14.61 -26.96
C LEU A 385 24.71 15.20 -27.46
N ILE A 386 23.78 15.44 -26.55
CA ILE A 386 22.46 16.00 -26.87
C ILE A 386 22.57 17.53 -26.84
N PRO A 387 22.24 18.25 -27.94
CA PRO A 387 22.24 19.70 -27.96
C PRO A 387 21.29 20.27 -26.91
N LYS A 388 21.69 21.38 -26.25
CA LYS A 388 20.95 21.99 -25.14
C LYS A 388 19.45 22.20 -25.43
N ALA A 389 19.09 22.55 -26.67
CA ALA A 389 17.71 22.81 -27.07
C ALA A 389 16.84 21.55 -27.14
N ASP A 390 17.46 20.38 -27.31
CA ASP A 390 16.79 19.10 -27.53
C ASP A 390 16.82 18.22 -26.26
N VAL A 391 17.44 18.70 -25.18
CA VAL A 391 17.56 17.93 -23.94
C VAL A 391 16.20 17.85 -23.24
N LEU A 392 15.79 16.61 -22.97
CA LEU A 392 14.61 16.24 -22.18
C LEU A 392 15.05 15.37 -21.00
N VAL A 393 14.22 15.31 -19.95
CA VAL A 393 14.46 14.40 -18.83
C VAL A 393 14.33 12.95 -19.31
N PRO A 394 15.39 12.12 -19.26
CA PRO A 394 15.32 10.75 -19.71
C PRO A 394 14.58 9.89 -18.68
N GLU A 395 13.77 8.95 -19.15
CA GLU A 395 13.13 7.91 -18.33
C GLU A 395 12.52 8.46 -17.02
N VAL A 396 11.76 9.57 -17.13
CA VAL A 396 11.37 10.43 -15.99
C VAL A 396 10.80 9.65 -14.80
N ASP A 397 9.96 8.64 -15.07
CA ASP A 397 9.36 7.82 -14.02
C ASP A 397 10.38 6.97 -13.28
N ASP A 398 11.33 6.39 -14.00
CA ASP A 398 12.37 5.56 -13.40
C ASP A 398 13.38 6.41 -12.64
N MET A 399 13.74 7.57 -13.18
CA MET A 399 14.63 8.51 -12.52
C MET A 399 14.01 9.07 -11.22
N ILE A 400 12.71 9.37 -11.19
CA ILE A 400 12.00 9.77 -9.96
C ILE A 400 12.06 8.66 -8.90
N ARG A 401 11.88 7.38 -9.29
CA ARG A 401 12.05 6.26 -8.36
C ARG A 401 13.50 6.16 -7.87
N ALA A 402 14.47 6.35 -8.75
CA ALA A 402 15.88 6.30 -8.42
C ALA A 402 16.28 7.37 -7.39
N PHE A 403 15.72 8.58 -7.48
CA PHE A 403 16.04 9.66 -6.55
C PHE A 403 15.78 9.34 -5.07
N ARG A 404 14.94 8.33 -4.78
CA ARG A 404 14.68 7.85 -3.40
C ARG A 404 15.85 7.04 -2.83
N ARG A 405 16.77 6.56 -3.67
CA ARG A 405 17.92 5.71 -3.32
C ARG A 405 19.22 6.30 -3.87
N CYS A 406 19.51 7.56 -3.54
CA CYS A 406 20.76 8.20 -3.95
C CYS A 406 21.88 8.05 -2.91
N LYS A 407 23.09 7.83 -3.41
CA LYS A 407 24.35 7.95 -2.67
C LYS A 407 25.27 8.92 -3.41
N GLY A 408 25.29 10.17 -2.96
CA GLY A 408 26.00 11.25 -3.65
C GLY A 408 25.32 11.57 -5.00
N THR A 409 26.07 11.40 -6.08
CA THR A 409 25.59 11.68 -7.45
C THR A 409 25.18 10.41 -8.21
N THR A 410 25.00 9.29 -7.52
CA THR A 410 24.47 8.05 -8.10
C THR A 410 23.15 7.70 -7.42
N CYS A 411 22.12 7.39 -8.21
CA CYS A 411 20.79 7.04 -7.73
C CYS A 411 20.34 5.75 -8.40
N SER A 412 19.71 4.84 -7.65
CA SER A 412 19.38 3.50 -8.15
C SER A 412 17.87 3.25 -8.17
N SER A 413 17.35 2.85 -9.32
CA SER A 413 16.02 2.24 -9.45
C SER A 413 16.12 0.70 -9.36
N ASP A 414 15.00 0.02 -9.58
CA ASP A 414 15.00 -1.46 -9.68
C ASP A 414 15.60 -1.91 -11.01
N GLU A 415 15.57 -1.05 -12.04
CA GLU A 415 15.99 -1.38 -13.40
C GLU A 415 17.36 -0.79 -13.73
N ARG A 416 17.72 0.37 -13.17
CA ARG A 416 18.88 1.17 -13.62
C ARG A 416 19.58 1.91 -12.49
N ASP A 417 20.86 2.18 -12.70
CA ASP A 417 21.59 3.21 -11.97
C ASP A 417 21.70 4.48 -12.82
N PHE A 418 21.42 5.62 -12.22
CA PHE A 418 21.57 6.95 -12.80
C PHE A 418 22.78 7.63 -12.16
N ARG A 419 23.82 7.93 -12.94
CA ARG A 419 25.04 8.62 -12.46
C ARG A 419 25.07 10.03 -13.04
N PHE A 420 24.98 11.03 -12.17
CA PHE A 420 24.90 12.44 -12.56
C PHE A 420 26.29 13.09 -12.54
N GLY A 421 26.69 13.66 -13.66
CA GLY A 421 27.95 14.40 -13.80
C GLY A 421 27.73 15.91 -13.81
N PHE A 422 28.52 16.62 -13.00
CA PHE A 422 28.46 18.07 -12.89
C PHE A 422 29.78 18.72 -13.32
N LYS A 423 29.68 19.82 -14.08
CA LYS A 423 30.84 20.62 -14.48
C LYS A 423 30.72 22.04 -13.94
N ALA A 424 31.80 22.53 -13.34
CA ALA A 424 31.89 23.92 -12.93
C ALA A 424 32.13 24.83 -14.15
N VAL A 425 31.28 25.84 -14.35
CA VAL A 425 31.47 26.91 -15.33
C VAL A 425 31.31 28.23 -14.59
N SER A 426 32.35 29.07 -14.63
CA SER A 426 32.40 30.33 -13.88
C SER A 426 32.12 30.16 -12.37
N GLY A 427 32.52 29.03 -11.80
CA GLY A 427 32.35 28.73 -10.38
C GLY A 427 30.95 28.31 -9.97
N GLU A 428 30.06 27.97 -10.90
CA GLU A 428 28.76 27.35 -10.62
C GLU A 428 28.68 25.97 -11.29
N LEU A 429 28.01 25.01 -10.66
CA LEU A 429 27.76 23.70 -11.25
C LEU A 429 26.69 23.78 -12.35
N TRP A 430 26.90 22.96 -13.37
CA TRP A 430 25.98 22.67 -14.46
C TRP A 430 25.84 21.16 -14.62
N PHE A 431 24.64 20.70 -14.97
CA PHE A 431 24.38 19.29 -15.27
C PHE A 431 24.94 18.96 -16.64
N ALA A 432 26.07 18.26 -16.66
CA ALA A 432 26.91 18.12 -17.84
C ALA A 432 26.85 16.71 -18.45
N SER A 433 26.60 15.69 -17.64
CA SER A 433 26.42 14.33 -18.12
C SER A 433 25.44 13.53 -17.27
N ILE A 434 24.86 12.49 -17.85
CA ILE A 434 24.13 11.45 -17.12
C ILE A 434 24.43 10.09 -17.73
N ASP A 435 24.76 9.13 -16.87
CA ASP A 435 24.92 7.73 -17.27
C ASP A 435 23.70 6.94 -16.79
N LEU A 436 23.02 6.25 -17.71
CA LEU A 436 21.97 5.28 -17.41
C LEU A 436 22.56 3.89 -17.60
N VAL A 437 22.72 3.17 -16.50
CA VAL A 437 23.33 1.84 -16.46
C VAL A 437 22.25 0.82 -16.13
N ASP A 438 21.91 -0.03 -17.09
CA ASP A 438 20.96 -1.11 -16.85
C ASP A 438 21.51 -2.08 -15.80
N ARG A 439 20.66 -2.49 -14.86
CA ARG A 439 21.00 -3.47 -13.83
C ARG A 439 20.70 -4.87 -14.35
N PRO A 440 21.50 -5.88 -13.97
CA PRO A 440 21.16 -7.26 -14.25
C PRO A 440 19.79 -7.60 -13.63
N PRO A 441 18.97 -8.42 -14.30
CA PRO A 441 17.69 -8.85 -13.75
C PRO A 441 17.90 -9.53 -12.40
N CYS A 442 17.04 -9.22 -11.43
CA CYS A 442 17.07 -9.87 -10.12
C CYS A 442 16.85 -11.39 -10.31
N PRO A 443 17.80 -12.25 -9.90
CA PRO A 443 17.64 -13.70 -10.04
C PRO A 443 16.46 -14.17 -9.17
N GLY A 444 15.45 -14.78 -9.77
CA GLY A 444 14.30 -15.38 -9.07
C GLY A 444 13.04 -14.52 -8.98
N ARG A 445 12.82 -13.57 -9.90
CA ARG A 445 11.47 -13.04 -10.20
C ARG A 445 10.75 -13.91 -11.22
#